data_AF-A0AAF0L1R3-F1
#
_entry.id   AF-A0AAF0L1R3-F1
#
_cell.length_a   1.000
_cell.length_b   1.000
_cell.length_c   1.000
_cell.angle_alpha   90.00
_cell.angle_beta   90.00
_cell.angle_gamma   90.00
#
_symmetry.space_group_name_H-M   'P 1'
#
loop_
_entity.id
_entity.type
_entity.pdbx_description
1 polymer ?
#
loop_
_entity_poly.entity_id
_entity_poly.type
_entity_poly.pdbx_seq_one_letter_code
_entity_poly.pdbx_strand_id
1 'polypeptide(L)'
;MTRRWRELRRRVLVEERGISLVELIVAMTLSILILTVAGSFLVSAQRASVTARAVNDNTRTAAAAMNEMTRILRSATNNAVSTGDEPQYAFQYASATSVRFFSYVNTASTASRPVLVQLTLDPVRRSIIETKWAGTQVGASDYYTFPLASTPSLSATPMSTRTLATSVVSTRAFTFTNAAGTMLGSIDAPLSATDLTNVRRVAITITAGTDLSDRRATTLTNSVSLANL
;
A
#
# COMPACT_ATOMS: atom_id res chain seq x y z
N MET A 1 -20.38 -78.29 30.05
CA MET A 1 -19.79 -77.11 29.38
C MET A 1 -20.72 -76.46 28.34
N THR A 2 -22.06 -76.56 28.47
CA THR A 2 -23.04 -76.22 27.40
C THR A 2 -24.18 -75.29 27.84
N ARG A 3 -24.14 -74.78 29.09
CA ARG A 3 -25.13 -73.80 29.61
C ARG A 3 -24.70 -72.35 29.37
N ARG A 4 -23.43 -72.03 29.61
CA ARG A 4 -22.84 -70.68 29.45
C ARG A 4 -22.92 -70.16 28.00
N TRP A 5 -22.80 -71.06 27.02
CA TRP A 5 -22.96 -70.74 25.59
C TRP A 5 -24.40 -70.44 25.17
N ARG A 6 -25.40 -71.01 25.85
CA ARG A 6 -26.82 -70.74 25.58
C ARG A 6 -27.26 -69.39 26.14
N GLU A 7 -26.73 -68.98 27.29
CA GLU A 7 -27.01 -67.67 27.87
C GLU A 7 -26.37 -66.52 27.08
N LEU A 8 -25.15 -66.72 26.55
CA LEU A 8 -24.52 -65.75 25.66
C LEU A 8 -25.28 -65.61 24.32
N ARG A 9 -25.72 -66.72 23.71
CA ARG A 9 -26.56 -66.66 22.49
C ARG A 9 -27.92 -66.00 22.74
N ARG A 10 -28.55 -66.23 23.90
CA ARG A 10 -29.81 -65.56 24.24
C ARG A 10 -29.65 -64.07 24.48
N ARG A 11 -28.53 -63.61 25.05
CA ARG A 11 -28.27 -62.17 25.21
C ARG A 11 -28.06 -61.48 23.87
N VAL A 12 -27.31 -62.10 22.95
CA VAL A 12 -27.14 -61.58 21.59
C VAL A 12 -28.47 -61.56 20.81
N LEU A 13 -29.32 -62.58 20.95
CA LEU A 13 -30.64 -62.63 20.27
C LEU A 13 -31.71 -61.74 20.91
N VAL A 14 -31.60 -61.38 22.20
CA VAL A 14 -32.53 -60.44 22.86
C VAL A 14 -32.18 -58.98 22.55
N GLU A 15 -30.94 -58.72 22.10
CA GLU A 15 -30.50 -57.41 21.61
C GLU A 15 -30.82 -57.18 20.12
N GLU A 16 -31.39 -58.16 19.40
CA GLU A 16 -31.90 -58.01 18.03
C GLU A 16 -33.28 -57.33 17.97
N ARG A 17 -33.49 -56.28 18.78
CA ARG A 17 -34.59 -55.33 18.52
C ARG A 17 -34.16 -54.50 17.31
N GLY A 18 -34.68 -54.84 16.12
CA GLY A 18 -34.45 -54.08 14.90
C GLY A 18 -34.71 -52.58 15.12
N ILE A 19 -33.88 -51.74 14.49
CA ILE A 19 -34.00 -50.28 14.53
C ILE A 19 -35.43 -49.89 14.17
N SER A 20 -36.11 -49.15 15.05
CA SER A 20 -37.44 -48.64 14.73
C SER A 20 -37.35 -47.58 13.64
N LEU A 21 -38.35 -47.50 12.76
CA LEU A 21 -38.40 -46.50 11.68
C LEU A 21 -38.23 -45.07 12.22
N VAL A 22 -38.81 -44.80 13.40
CA VAL A 22 -38.70 -43.51 14.10
C VAL A 22 -37.25 -43.22 14.51
N GLU A 23 -36.55 -44.21 15.03
CA GLU A 23 -35.16 -44.09 15.49
C GLU A 23 -34.18 -43.87 14.32
N LEU A 24 -34.44 -44.50 13.18
CA LEU A 24 -33.71 -44.23 11.94
C LEU A 24 -33.92 -42.79 11.45
N ILE A 25 -35.16 -42.27 11.48
CA ILE A 25 -35.46 -40.89 11.10
C ILE A 25 -34.79 -39.90 12.06
N VAL A 26 -34.84 -40.15 13.37
CA VAL A 26 -34.18 -39.29 14.36
C VAL A 26 -32.66 -39.29 14.16
N ALA A 27 -32.05 -40.46 13.94
CA ALA A 27 -30.62 -40.56 13.66
C ALA A 27 -30.23 -39.82 12.37
N MET A 28 -31.02 -39.94 11.31
CA MET A 28 -30.79 -39.24 10.04
C MET A 28 -30.95 -37.73 10.19
N THR A 29 -32.00 -37.25 10.86
CA THR A 29 -32.23 -35.82 11.07
C THR A 29 -31.15 -35.18 11.94
N LEU A 30 -30.72 -35.85 13.02
CA LEU A 30 -29.59 -35.40 13.83
C LEU A 30 -28.27 -35.39 13.04
N SER A 31 -28.03 -36.41 12.21
CA SER A 31 -26.84 -36.48 11.37
C SER A 31 -26.79 -35.33 10.36
N ILE A 32 -27.91 -35.04 9.68
CA ILE A 32 -28.03 -33.92 8.73
C ILE A 32 -27.80 -32.58 9.46
N LEU A 33 -28.36 -32.41 10.65
CA LEU A 33 -28.16 -31.20 11.45
C LEU A 33 -26.68 -31.01 11.81
N ILE A 34 -26.01 -32.06 12.28
CA ILE A 34 -24.57 -32.02 12.61
C ILE A 34 -23.74 -31.70 11.37
N LEU A 35 -24.00 -32.37 10.23
CA LEU A 35 -23.30 -32.07 8.98
C LEU A 35 -23.52 -30.63 8.52
N THR A 36 -24.74 -30.10 8.68
CA THR A 36 -25.06 -28.71 8.29
C THR A 36 -24.31 -27.71 9.17
N VAL A 37 -24.23 -27.95 10.48
CA VAL A 37 -23.47 -27.12 11.42
C VAL A 37 -21.98 -27.20 11.11
N ALA A 38 -21.43 -28.40 10.93
CA ALA A 38 -20.02 -28.61 10.59
C ALA A 38 -19.64 -27.97 9.25
N GLY A 39 -20.50 -28.11 8.24
CA GLY A 39 -20.33 -27.48 6.93
C GLY A 39 -20.37 -25.95 7.02
N SER A 40 -21.33 -25.39 7.77
CA SER A 40 -21.43 -23.95 7.98
C SER A 40 -20.23 -23.39 8.73
N PHE A 41 -19.72 -24.11 9.73
CA PHE A 41 -18.50 -23.76 10.44
C PHE A 41 -17.29 -23.78 9.52
N LEU A 42 -17.12 -24.84 8.71
CA LEU A 42 -16.01 -24.96 7.76
C LEU A 42 -16.01 -23.80 6.75
N VAL A 43 -17.17 -23.47 6.15
CA VAL A 43 -17.30 -22.34 5.23
C VAL A 43 -16.95 -21.03 5.92
N SER A 44 -17.40 -20.84 7.16
CA SER A 44 -17.10 -19.63 7.94
C SER A 44 -15.59 -19.52 8.25
N ALA A 45 -14.96 -20.62 8.66
CA ALA A 45 -13.51 -20.68 8.92
C ALA A 45 -12.69 -20.41 7.66
N GLN A 46 -13.10 -20.93 6.50
CA GLN A 46 -12.46 -20.66 5.22
C GLN A 46 -12.60 -19.19 4.82
N ARG A 47 -13.80 -18.60 4.94
CA ARG A 47 -14.02 -17.17 4.66
C ARG A 47 -13.20 -16.27 5.58
N ALA A 48 -13.12 -16.61 6.87
CA ALA A 48 -12.28 -15.89 7.83
C ALA A 48 -10.79 -15.98 7.45
N SER A 49 -10.31 -17.17 7.10
CA SER A 49 -8.91 -17.39 6.67
C SER A 49 -8.56 -16.60 5.42
N VAL A 50 -9.44 -16.62 4.41
CA VAL A 50 -9.29 -15.84 3.18
C VAL A 50 -9.24 -14.35 3.53
N THR A 51 -10.18 -13.86 4.36
CA THR A 51 -10.24 -12.46 4.82
C THR A 51 -8.95 -12.03 5.49
N ALA A 52 -8.48 -12.80 6.47
CA ALA A 52 -7.24 -12.53 7.20
C ALA A 52 -6.01 -12.46 6.28
N ARG A 53 -5.91 -13.38 5.30
CA ARG A 53 -4.82 -13.35 4.31
C ARG A 53 -4.81 -12.07 3.50
N ALA A 54 -5.95 -11.66 2.95
CA ALA A 54 -6.01 -10.44 2.15
C ALA A 54 -5.72 -9.16 2.96
N VAL A 55 -6.21 -9.08 4.20
CA VAL A 55 -5.88 -7.93 5.08
C VAL A 55 -4.38 -7.89 5.34
N ASN A 56 -3.75 -9.04 5.61
CA ASN A 56 -2.31 -9.11 5.81
C ASN A 56 -1.53 -8.73 4.54
N ASP A 57 -1.94 -9.19 3.36
CA ASP A 57 -1.29 -8.86 2.09
C ASP A 57 -1.44 -7.38 1.72
N ASN A 58 -2.64 -6.82 1.94
CA ASN A 58 -2.91 -5.38 1.75
C ASN A 58 -2.07 -4.54 2.73
N THR A 59 -1.99 -4.95 4.00
CA THR A 59 -1.16 -4.26 5.01
C THR A 59 0.31 -4.27 4.61
N ARG A 60 0.84 -5.41 4.17
CA ARG A 60 2.23 -5.52 3.70
C ARG A 60 2.49 -4.62 2.49
N THR A 61 1.57 -4.61 1.54
CA THR A 61 1.66 -3.76 0.34
C THR A 61 1.67 -2.28 0.70
N ALA A 62 0.71 -1.84 1.53
CA ALA A 62 0.64 -0.45 2.00
C ALA A 62 1.90 -0.05 2.79
N ALA A 63 2.39 -0.92 3.68
CA ALA A 63 3.56 -0.64 4.50
C ALA A 63 4.84 -0.56 3.67
N ALA A 64 5.05 -1.48 2.72
CA ALA A 64 6.19 -1.44 1.81
C ALA A 64 6.20 -0.14 0.99
N ALA A 65 5.05 0.22 0.41
CA ALA A 65 4.88 1.46 -0.34
C ALA A 65 5.16 2.70 0.52
N MET A 66 4.63 2.72 1.74
CA MET A 66 4.79 3.84 2.67
C MET A 66 6.24 4.01 3.11
N ASN A 67 6.94 2.91 3.41
CA ASN A 67 8.35 2.91 3.79
C ASN A 67 9.23 3.45 2.66
N GLU A 68 9.04 2.97 1.43
CA GLU A 68 9.81 3.43 0.28
C GLU A 68 9.54 4.90 -0.04
N MET A 69 8.28 5.31 -0.14
CA MET A 69 7.96 6.72 -0.42
C MET A 69 8.46 7.66 0.67
N THR A 70 8.34 7.27 1.94
CA THR A 70 8.85 8.06 3.07
C THR A 70 10.38 8.18 2.98
N ARG A 71 11.08 7.07 2.69
CA ARG A 71 12.54 7.06 2.52
C ARG A 71 12.98 7.97 1.38
N ILE A 72 12.29 7.90 0.23
CA ILE A 72 12.59 8.71 -0.95
C ILE A 72 12.30 10.18 -0.66
N LEU A 73 11.16 10.53 -0.06
CA LEU A 73 10.82 11.92 0.30
C LEU A 73 11.77 12.54 1.32
N ARG A 74 12.30 11.77 2.27
CA ARG A 74 13.32 12.28 3.21
C ARG A 74 14.62 12.69 2.53
N SER A 75 14.88 12.23 1.30
CA SER A 75 16.04 12.65 0.53
C SER A 75 15.84 13.97 -0.22
N ALA A 76 14.65 14.59 -0.12
CA ALA A 76 14.38 15.88 -0.73
C ALA A 76 15.31 16.97 -0.17
N THR A 77 15.90 17.74 -1.06
CA THR A 77 16.81 18.84 -0.73
C THR A 77 16.75 19.91 -1.81
N ASN A 78 17.13 21.13 -1.47
CA ASN A 78 17.26 22.21 -2.45
C ASN A 78 18.38 21.91 -3.45
N ASN A 79 18.21 22.32 -4.71
CA ASN A 79 19.24 22.23 -5.75
C ASN A 79 20.06 23.52 -5.80
N ALA A 80 21.37 23.40 -5.64
CA ALA A 80 22.28 24.52 -5.75
C ALA A 80 22.41 24.97 -7.21
N VAL A 81 22.37 26.29 -7.44
CA VAL A 81 22.51 26.90 -8.77
C VAL A 81 23.61 27.95 -8.77
N SER A 82 24.27 28.12 -9.92
CA SER A 82 25.45 28.99 -10.08
C SER A 82 25.18 30.49 -9.90
N THR A 83 23.93 30.92 -9.97
CA THR A 83 23.56 32.34 -10.09
C THR A 83 23.47 33.10 -8.76
N GLY A 84 23.83 32.49 -7.62
CA GLY A 84 23.95 33.18 -6.33
C GLY A 84 22.64 33.58 -5.66
N ASP A 85 21.58 33.83 -6.42
CA ASP A 85 20.26 34.21 -5.92
C ASP A 85 19.29 33.03 -5.98
N GLU A 86 18.86 32.60 -4.79
CA GLU A 86 17.94 31.51 -4.43
C GLU A 86 18.21 30.12 -5.02
N PRO A 87 18.50 29.11 -4.17
CA PRO A 87 18.55 27.74 -4.65
C PRO A 87 17.19 27.35 -5.25
N GLN A 88 17.21 26.50 -6.27
CA GLN A 88 15.97 25.89 -6.74
C GLN A 88 15.38 25.07 -5.59
N TYR A 89 14.23 25.53 -5.06
CA TYR A 89 13.58 24.90 -3.92
C TYR A 89 13.35 23.41 -4.16
N ALA A 90 13.38 22.63 -3.08
CA ALA A 90 13.38 21.18 -3.15
C ALA A 90 12.25 20.60 -3.99
N PHE A 91 11.06 21.20 -3.95
CA PHE A 91 9.92 20.78 -4.75
C PHE A 91 9.78 21.64 -6.02
N GLN A 92 9.77 20.96 -7.15
CA GLN A 92 9.49 21.59 -8.44
C GLN A 92 8.01 21.49 -8.81
N TYR A 93 7.34 20.41 -8.40
CA TYR A 93 5.92 20.18 -8.66
C TYR A 93 5.32 19.36 -7.53
N ALA A 94 4.10 19.69 -7.12
CA ALA A 94 3.38 18.99 -6.07
C ALA A 94 1.87 19.06 -6.32
N SER A 95 1.21 17.91 -6.25
CA SER A 95 -0.25 17.77 -6.26
C SER A 95 -0.65 16.60 -5.38
N ALA A 96 -1.94 16.39 -5.17
CA ALA A 96 -2.45 15.28 -4.36
C ALA A 96 -2.03 13.88 -4.88
N THR A 97 -1.66 13.75 -6.16
CA THR A 97 -1.31 12.46 -6.80
C THR A 97 0.13 12.38 -7.25
N SER A 98 0.86 13.49 -7.36
CA SER A 98 2.24 13.47 -7.81
C SER A 98 3.08 14.54 -7.14
N VAL A 99 4.31 14.17 -6.78
CA VAL A 99 5.28 15.08 -6.18
C VAL A 99 6.63 14.88 -6.84
N ARG A 100 7.27 15.99 -7.23
CA ARG A 100 8.56 16.00 -7.91
C ARG A 100 9.53 16.92 -7.19
N PHE A 101 10.69 16.37 -6.85
CA PHE A 101 11.67 17.03 -6.00
C PHE A 101 13.11 16.60 -6.31
N PHE A 102 14.07 17.42 -5.91
CA PHE A 102 15.50 17.13 -6.08
C PHE A 102 16.03 16.27 -4.93
N SER A 103 16.96 15.37 -5.25
CA SER A 103 17.64 14.50 -4.28
C SER A 103 19.11 14.34 -4.64
N TYR A 104 19.99 14.47 -3.64
CA TYR A 104 21.45 14.25 -3.80
C TYR A 104 21.88 12.86 -3.33
N VAL A 105 20.92 12.03 -2.90
CA VAL A 105 21.20 10.64 -2.51
C VAL A 105 20.97 9.76 -3.73
N ASN A 106 22.02 9.50 -4.50
CA ASN A 106 21.98 8.49 -5.54
C ASN A 106 22.11 7.10 -4.92
N THR A 107 21.00 6.44 -4.60
CA THR A 107 21.03 5.08 -4.05
C THR A 107 21.41 3.99 -5.08
N ALA A 108 21.74 4.37 -6.32
CA ALA A 108 22.01 3.46 -7.43
C ALA A 108 23.44 3.61 -8.03
N SER A 109 24.23 4.61 -7.62
CA SER A 109 25.60 4.81 -8.12
C SER A 109 26.48 5.49 -7.05
N THR A 110 27.77 5.17 -7.04
CA THR A 110 28.78 5.78 -6.16
C THR A 110 29.18 7.20 -6.57
N ALA A 111 28.80 7.65 -7.76
CA ALA A 111 28.94 9.04 -8.15
C ALA A 111 27.78 9.85 -7.57
N SER A 112 28.06 10.68 -6.55
CA SER A 112 27.11 11.64 -5.96
C SER A 112 26.70 12.69 -7.00
N ARG A 113 25.79 12.32 -7.89
CA ARG A 113 25.14 13.21 -8.84
C ARG A 113 23.70 13.44 -8.40
N PRO A 114 23.23 14.69 -8.32
CA PRO A 114 21.85 14.95 -7.95
C PRO A 114 20.91 14.44 -9.05
N VAL A 115 19.74 13.98 -8.60
CA VAL A 115 18.68 13.45 -9.44
C VAL A 115 17.37 14.17 -9.15
N LEU A 116 16.54 14.29 -10.18
CA LEU A 116 15.15 14.70 -10.02
C LEU A 116 14.33 13.44 -9.82
N VAL A 117 13.55 13.38 -8.75
CA VAL A 117 12.69 12.24 -8.42
C VAL A 117 11.23 12.67 -8.48
N GLN A 118 10.39 11.86 -9.10
CA GLN A 118 8.94 12.02 -9.07
C GLN A 118 8.29 10.76 -8.52
N LEU A 119 7.46 10.93 -7.50
CA LEU A 119 6.54 9.89 -7.02
C LEU A 119 5.16 10.20 -7.59
N THR A 120 4.53 9.21 -8.22
CA THR A 120 3.21 9.35 -8.83
C THR A 120 2.31 8.21 -8.39
N LEU A 121 1.14 8.56 -7.85
CA LEU A 121 0.00 7.68 -7.70
C LEU A 121 -0.77 7.67 -9.02
N ASP A 122 -0.84 6.51 -9.67
CA ASP A 122 -1.68 6.28 -10.84
C ASP A 122 -2.97 5.58 -10.38
N PRO A 123 -4.10 6.31 -10.21
CA PRO A 123 -5.35 5.72 -9.75
C PRO A 123 -5.97 4.77 -10.77
N VAL A 124 -5.61 4.88 -12.05
CA VAL A 124 -6.13 4.02 -13.13
C VAL A 124 -5.40 2.68 -13.08
N ARG A 125 -4.06 2.69 -13.02
CA ARG A 125 -3.25 1.48 -12.92
C ARG A 125 -3.14 0.93 -11.50
N ARG A 126 -3.70 1.63 -10.51
CA ARG A 126 -3.69 1.27 -9.09
C ARG A 126 -2.28 1.03 -8.57
N SER A 127 -1.37 1.91 -8.96
CA SER A 127 0.05 1.74 -8.70
C SER A 127 0.72 3.03 -8.25
N ILE A 128 1.83 2.86 -7.56
CA ILE A 128 2.72 3.95 -7.18
C ILE A 128 4.00 3.77 -7.96
N ILE A 129 4.41 4.82 -8.68
CA ILE A 129 5.54 4.81 -9.59
C ILE A 129 6.57 5.84 -9.13
N GLU A 130 7.82 5.41 -9.07
CA GLU A 130 8.99 6.25 -8.94
C GLU A 130 9.61 6.47 -10.31
N THR A 131 9.82 7.73 -10.70
CA THR A 131 10.51 8.10 -11.93
C THR A 131 11.67 9.01 -11.59
N LYS A 132 12.83 8.78 -12.22
CA LYS A 132 14.07 9.55 -11.98
C LYS A 132 14.60 10.14 -13.27
N TRP A 133 15.16 11.35 -13.19
CA TRP A 133 15.90 11.99 -14.26
C TRP A 133 17.30 12.39 -13.79
N ALA A 134 18.27 12.26 -14.69
CA ALA A 134 19.62 12.75 -14.46
C ALA A 134 19.65 14.28 -14.47
N GLY A 135 20.46 14.88 -13.61
CA GLY A 135 20.87 16.28 -13.79
C GLY A 135 21.91 16.40 -14.89
N THR A 136 21.86 17.49 -15.63
CA THR A 136 22.89 17.88 -16.60
C THR A 136 23.83 18.89 -15.94
N GLN A 137 25.11 18.54 -15.85
CA GLN A 137 26.13 19.40 -15.25
C GLN A 137 26.29 20.70 -16.06
N VAL A 138 26.42 21.83 -15.36
CA VAL A 138 26.61 23.14 -15.99
C VAL A 138 28.10 23.42 -16.15
N GLY A 139 28.61 23.33 -17.38
CA GLY A 139 30.03 23.55 -17.67
C GLY A 139 30.94 22.64 -16.83
N ALA A 140 32.01 23.21 -16.26
CA ALA A 140 32.95 22.53 -15.38
C ALA A 140 32.67 22.77 -13.88
N SER A 141 31.43 23.10 -13.51
CA SER A 141 31.02 23.39 -12.13
C SER A 141 30.35 22.20 -11.44
N ASP A 142 30.14 22.28 -10.13
CA ASP A 142 29.36 21.29 -9.37
C ASP A 142 27.84 21.53 -9.44
N TYR A 143 27.39 22.44 -10.29
CA TYR A 143 25.97 22.76 -10.47
C TYR A 143 25.30 21.87 -11.51
N TYR A 144 24.04 21.52 -11.24
CA TYR A 144 23.24 20.68 -12.12
C TYR A 144 21.93 21.35 -12.48
N THR A 145 21.56 21.21 -13.74
CA THR A 145 20.26 21.63 -14.28
C THR A 145 19.37 20.42 -14.51
N PHE A 146 18.07 20.63 -14.38
CA PHE A 146 17.07 19.59 -14.50
C PHE A 146 15.93 20.04 -15.41
N PRO A 147 15.22 19.10 -16.05
CA PRO A 147 14.00 19.42 -16.77
C PRO A 147 12.98 20.06 -15.83
N LEU A 148 12.39 21.19 -16.25
CA LEU A 148 11.39 21.94 -15.49
C LEU A 148 10.03 21.85 -16.18
N ALA A 149 8.96 21.65 -15.40
CA ALA A 149 7.58 21.83 -15.86
C ALA A 149 6.65 22.16 -14.69
N SER A 150 5.55 22.85 -14.97
CA SER A 150 4.44 23.08 -14.04
C SER A 150 3.40 21.94 -14.05
N THR A 151 3.63 20.92 -14.88
CA THR A 151 2.77 19.73 -15.04
C THR A 151 3.43 18.49 -14.42
N PRO A 152 2.63 17.44 -14.11
CA PRO A 152 3.17 16.19 -13.60
C PRO A 152 3.98 15.42 -14.66
N SER A 153 3.80 15.71 -15.95
CA SER A 153 4.61 15.15 -17.02
C SER A 153 5.84 16.03 -17.32
N LEU A 154 6.95 15.37 -17.64
CA LEU A 154 8.15 15.97 -18.22
C LEU A 154 8.36 15.42 -19.63
N SER A 155 8.83 16.26 -20.54
CA SER A 155 9.20 15.85 -21.92
C SER A 155 10.54 15.11 -21.97
N ALA A 156 11.40 15.29 -20.97
CA ALA A 156 12.70 14.63 -20.88
C ALA A 156 12.55 13.12 -20.60
N THR A 157 13.37 12.32 -21.28
CA THR A 157 13.41 10.86 -21.07
C THR A 157 13.87 10.53 -19.66
N PRO A 158 13.11 9.73 -18.90
CA PRO A 158 13.55 9.26 -17.58
C PRO A 158 14.83 8.43 -17.66
N MET A 159 15.72 8.61 -16.67
CA MET A 159 16.84 7.70 -16.42
C MET A 159 16.33 6.34 -15.92
N SER A 160 15.31 6.35 -15.08
CA SER A 160 14.75 5.12 -14.51
C SER A 160 13.28 5.32 -14.16
N THR A 161 12.49 4.25 -14.30
CA THR A 161 11.12 4.17 -13.82
C THR A 161 10.93 2.83 -13.13
N ARG A 162 10.31 2.83 -11.96
CA ARG A 162 10.05 1.63 -11.19
C ARG A 162 8.72 1.73 -10.45
N THR A 163 7.97 0.62 -10.44
CA THR A 163 6.76 0.48 -9.64
C THR A 163 7.13 0.16 -8.19
N LEU A 164 6.70 1.00 -7.25
CA LEU A 164 6.90 0.80 -5.82
C LEU A 164 5.82 -0.11 -5.21
N ALA A 165 4.59 0.00 -5.70
CA ALA A 165 3.48 -0.82 -5.25
C ALA A 165 2.39 -0.92 -6.32
N THR A 166 1.63 -2.01 -6.26
CA THR A 166 0.41 -2.25 -7.03
C THR A 166 -0.76 -2.49 -6.07
N SER A 167 -1.98 -2.59 -6.58
CA SER A 167 -3.20 -2.74 -5.76
C SER A 167 -3.41 -1.59 -4.79
N VAL A 168 -2.99 -0.38 -5.17
CA VAL A 168 -3.24 0.86 -4.42
C VAL A 168 -4.49 1.52 -5.00
N VAL A 169 -5.50 1.72 -4.17
CA VAL A 169 -6.81 2.24 -4.56
C VAL A 169 -7.06 3.66 -4.08
N SER A 170 -6.10 4.28 -3.40
CA SER A 170 -6.15 5.70 -3.06
C SER A 170 -6.32 6.55 -4.31
N THR A 171 -7.21 7.54 -4.22
CA THR A 171 -7.36 8.59 -5.25
C THR A 171 -6.40 9.75 -5.03
N ARG A 172 -5.85 9.86 -3.82
CA ARG A 172 -4.94 10.93 -3.37
C ARG A 172 -3.92 10.32 -2.42
N ALA A 173 -2.66 10.69 -2.61
CA ALA A 173 -1.55 10.18 -1.82
C ALA A 173 -0.87 11.27 -1.00
N PHE A 174 -0.82 12.52 -1.48
CA PHE A 174 0.02 13.57 -0.87
C PHE A 174 -0.80 14.72 -0.33
N THR A 175 -0.39 15.24 0.83
CA THR A 175 -0.87 16.50 1.38
C THR A 175 0.32 17.28 1.94
N PHE A 176 0.36 18.58 1.67
CA PHE A 176 1.53 19.42 1.94
C PHE A 176 1.19 20.42 3.04
N THR A 177 2.13 20.62 3.96
CA THR A 177 1.97 21.54 5.08
C THR A 177 3.22 22.37 5.29
N ASN A 178 3.03 23.60 5.76
CA ASN A 178 4.11 24.52 6.09
C ASN A 178 4.67 24.27 7.51
N ALA A 179 5.65 25.09 7.93
CA ALA A 179 6.27 25.00 9.25
C ALA A 179 5.27 25.13 10.41
N ALA A 180 4.20 25.93 10.22
CA ALA A 180 3.14 26.13 11.20
C ALA A 180 2.09 24.99 11.19
N GLY A 181 2.23 23.98 10.33
CA GLY A 181 1.28 22.88 10.18
C GLY A 181 0.02 23.25 9.38
N THR A 182 -0.01 24.41 8.73
CA THR A 182 -1.11 24.81 7.85
C THR A 182 -1.00 24.07 6.52
N MET A 183 -2.13 23.56 6.04
CA MET A 183 -2.20 22.90 4.73
C MET A 183 -1.94 23.92 3.61
N LEU A 184 -1.10 23.54 2.67
CA LEU A 184 -0.73 24.35 1.51
C LEU A 184 -1.58 23.96 0.30
N GLY A 185 -2.01 24.96 -0.46
CA GLY A 185 -2.80 24.81 -1.68
C GLY A 185 -4.18 24.19 -1.48
N SER A 186 -4.78 23.76 -2.59
CA SER A 186 -6.02 22.99 -2.62
C SER A 186 -5.73 21.54 -2.99
N ILE A 187 -6.57 20.64 -2.53
CA ILE A 187 -6.42 19.21 -2.78
C ILE A 187 -6.76 18.82 -4.23
N ASP A 188 -7.44 19.69 -4.98
CA ASP A 188 -7.85 19.46 -6.38
C ASP A 188 -6.94 20.13 -7.42
N ALA A 189 -5.94 20.89 -6.97
CA ALA A 189 -5.02 21.61 -7.83
C ALA A 189 -3.57 21.35 -7.42
N PRO A 190 -2.60 21.44 -8.36
CA PRO A 190 -1.19 21.51 -8.00
C PRO A 190 -0.91 22.74 -7.11
N LEU A 191 0.12 22.65 -6.27
CA LEU A 191 0.58 23.77 -5.46
C LEU A 191 1.08 24.92 -6.33
N SER A 192 0.86 26.15 -5.86
CA SER A 192 1.42 27.34 -6.47
C SER A 192 2.94 27.39 -6.29
N ALA A 193 3.64 28.16 -7.13
CA ALA A 193 5.09 28.36 -7.00
C ALA A 193 5.47 28.91 -5.61
N THR A 194 4.64 29.79 -5.04
CA THR A 194 4.84 30.34 -3.69
C THR A 194 4.61 29.31 -2.59
N ASP A 195 3.64 28.40 -2.75
CA ASP A 195 3.40 27.35 -1.76
C ASP A 195 4.51 26.29 -1.78
N LEU A 196 5.07 25.99 -2.95
CA LEU A 196 6.17 25.01 -3.09
C LEU A 196 7.38 25.37 -2.23
N THR A 197 7.70 26.66 -2.08
CA THR A 197 8.83 27.13 -1.25
C THR A 197 8.58 26.93 0.24
N ASN A 198 7.31 26.85 0.64
CA ASN A 198 6.87 26.78 2.03
C ASN A 198 6.62 25.35 2.52
N VAL A 199 6.74 24.33 1.66
CA VAL A 199 6.56 22.93 2.05
C VAL A 199 7.60 22.54 3.09
N ARG A 200 7.14 22.05 4.25
CA ARG A 200 8.01 21.54 5.34
C ARG A 200 7.64 20.15 5.81
N ARG A 201 6.40 19.72 5.58
CA ARG A 201 5.95 18.37 5.88
C ARG A 201 5.00 17.87 4.81
N VAL A 202 5.21 16.61 4.41
CA VAL A 202 4.37 15.89 3.44
C VAL A 202 3.70 14.73 4.15
N ALA A 203 2.37 14.75 4.23
CA ALA A 203 1.59 13.60 4.64
C ALA A 203 1.35 12.70 3.42
N ILE A 204 1.57 11.40 3.63
CA ILE A 204 1.40 10.34 2.66
C ILE A 204 0.25 9.46 3.15
N THR A 205 -0.77 9.25 2.33
CA THR A 205 -1.87 8.32 2.60
C THR A 205 -1.94 7.27 1.50
N ILE A 206 -1.99 6.00 1.88
CA ILE A 206 -2.07 4.87 0.95
C ILE A 206 -3.15 3.92 1.44
N THR A 207 -4.01 3.50 0.53
CA THR A 207 -5.03 2.49 0.73
C THR A 207 -4.71 1.35 -0.23
N ALA A 208 -4.32 0.20 0.30
CA ALA A 208 -4.13 -1.02 -0.48
C ALA A 208 -5.38 -1.89 -0.41
N GLY A 209 -5.82 -2.41 -1.55
CA GLY A 209 -7.03 -3.23 -1.64
C GLY A 209 -7.51 -3.41 -3.08
N THR A 210 -8.70 -3.98 -3.25
CA THR A 210 -9.30 -4.16 -4.58
C THR A 210 -10.15 -2.97 -5.00
N ASP A 211 -10.72 -2.22 -4.05
CA ASP A 211 -11.45 -0.98 -4.23
C ASP A 211 -11.50 -0.19 -2.90
N LEU A 212 -11.90 1.09 -2.93
CA LEU A 212 -12.08 1.90 -1.71
C LEU A 212 -13.20 1.39 -0.79
N SER A 213 -14.20 0.69 -1.35
CA SER A 213 -15.30 0.09 -0.59
C SER A 213 -14.99 -1.31 -0.04
N ASP A 214 -13.83 -1.89 -0.38
CA ASP A 214 -13.42 -3.21 0.06
C ASP A 214 -13.17 -3.21 1.58
N ARG A 215 -13.92 -4.04 2.31
CA ARG A 215 -13.77 -4.20 3.78
C ARG A 215 -12.40 -4.74 4.20
N ARG A 216 -11.64 -5.25 3.25
CA ARG A 216 -10.29 -5.82 3.45
C ARG A 216 -9.22 -4.80 3.08
N ALA A 217 -9.60 -3.65 2.53
CA ALA A 217 -8.67 -2.58 2.22
C ALA A 217 -8.03 -2.06 3.50
N THR A 218 -6.74 -1.74 3.41
CA THR A 218 -5.95 -1.22 4.54
C THR A 218 -5.44 0.15 4.18
N THR A 219 -5.73 1.15 5.01
CA THR A 219 -5.23 2.51 4.85
C THR A 219 -4.13 2.79 5.86
N LEU A 220 -3.00 3.27 5.38
CA LEU A 220 -1.90 3.79 6.18
C LEU A 220 -1.69 5.25 5.86
N THR A 221 -1.47 6.04 6.90
CA THR A 221 -1.12 7.46 6.79
C THR A 221 0.15 7.70 7.60
N ASN A 222 1.12 8.38 7.00
CA ASN A 222 2.35 8.78 7.66
C ASN A 222 2.75 10.19 7.21
N SER A 223 3.35 10.96 8.10
CA SER A 223 3.85 12.30 7.79
C SER A 223 5.37 12.36 7.83
N VAL A 224 5.95 12.91 6.78
CA VAL A 224 7.39 13.10 6.65
C VAL A 224 7.72 14.57 6.90
N SER A 225 8.45 14.85 7.97
CA SER A 225 9.05 16.16 8.20
C SER A 225 10.33 16.28 7.39
N LEU A 226 10.51 17.40 6.71
CA LEU A 226 11.66 17.67 5.87
C LEU A 226 12.58 18.65 6.60
N ALA A 227 13.34 18.12 7.56
CA ALA A 227 14.23 18.94 8.40
C ALA A 227 15.39 19.59 7.62
N ASN A 228 15.67 19.11 6.41
CA ASN A 228 16.72 19.62 5.54
C ASN A 228 16.28 20.84 4.71
N LEU A 229 15.07 21.38 4.94
CA LEU A 229 14.43 22.49 4.19
C LEU A 229 13.95 23.63 5.09
#